data_AF-A0A1H6KVX7-F1
#
_entry.id   AF-A0A1H6KVX7-F1
#
_cell.length_a   1.000
_cell.length_b   1.000
_cell.length_c   1.000
_cell.angle_alpha   90.00
_cell.angle_beta   90.00
_cell.angle_gamma   90.00
#
_symmetry.space_group_name_H-M   'P 1'
#
loop_
_entity.id
_entity.type
_entity.pdbx_description
1 polymer ?
#
loop_
_entity_poly.entity_id
_entity_poly.type
_entity_poly.pdbx_seq_one_letter_code
_entity_poly.pdbx_strand_id
1 'polypeptide(L)' 'MDQNWGNTATKVIKLKIPKGTKLYEGVAAPQRGLVGGGNQIYLPKIDKNWVIK' A
#
# COMPACT_ATOMS: atom_id res chain seq x y z
N MET A 1 -12.99 -6.68 17.99
CA MET A 1 -11.86 -6.47 17.05
C MET A 1 -11.46 -5.02 17.14
N ASP A 2 -10.47 -4.69 17.95
CA ASP A 2 -9.99 -3.32 18.07
C ASP A 2 -8.61 -3.24 17.38
N GLN A 3 -8.64 -2.84 16.12
CA GLN A 3 -7.48 -2.74 15.25
C GLN A 3 -7.00 -1.29 15.34
N ASN A 4 -6.29 -0.94 16.42
CA ASN A 4 -5.74 0.40 16.71
C ASN A 4 -4.64 0.88 15.74
N TRP A 5 -4.71 0.49 14.46
CA TRP A 5 -3.76 0.88 13.40
C TRP A 5 -4.28 2.00 12.51
N GLY A 6 -5.48 2.53 12.75
CA GLY A 6 -6.03 3.61 11.94
C GLY A 6 -6.35 3.17 10.51
N ASN A 7 -6.92 1.97 10.33
CA ASN A 7 -7.25 1.39 9.02
C ASN A 7 -8.34 2.15 8.24
N THR A 8 -8.94 3.19 8.81
CA THR A 8 -9.83 4.07 8.05
C THR A 8 -8.99 4.83 7.03
N ALA A 9 -9.13 4.47 5.76
CA ALA A 9 -8.51 5.22 4.67
C ALA A 9 -9.13 6.62 4.61
N THR A 10 -8.49 7.59 5.27
CA THR A 10 -8.92 9.00 5.29
C THR A 10 -8.44 9.78 4.07
N LYS A 11 -7.45 9.24 3.35
CA LYS A 11 -6.86 9.86 2.17
C LYS A 11 -6.44 8.80 1.17
N VAL A 12 -6.92 8.94 -0.07
CA VAL A 12 -6.49 8.14 -1.21
C VAL A 12 -5.74 9.06 -2.16
N ILE A 13 -4.55 8.63 -2.60
CA ILE A 13 -3.74 9.34 -3.59
C ILE A 13 -3.43 8.41 -4.77
N LYS A 14 -3.21 8.99 -5.95
CA LYS A 14 -2.73 8.27 -7.12
C LYS A 14 -1.26 8.59 -7.34
N LEU A 15 -0.45 7.57 -7.62
CA LEU A 15 0.97 7.72 -7.94
C LEU A 15 1.23 7.28 -9.38
N LYS A 16 2.02 8.05 -10.13
CA LYS A 16 2.60 7.63 -11.40
C LYS A 16 4.04 7.18 -11.17
N ILE A 17 4.24 5.87 -11.07
CA ILE A 17 5.56 5.29 -10.76
C ILE A 17 6.45 5.32 -12.03
N PRO A 18 7.67 5.85 -11.96
CA PRO A 18 8.59 5.85 -13.10
C PRO A 18 8.98 4.44 -13.54
N LYS A 19 9.16 4.25 -14.85
CA LYS A 19 9.66 2.99 -15.41
C LYS A 19 11.04 2.65 -14.81
N GLY A 20 11.26 1.38 -14.51
CA GLY A 20 12.51 0.90 -13.90
C GLY A 20 12.56 1.01 -12.38
N THR A 21 11.51 1.54 -11.73
CA THR A 21 11.41 1.53 -10.26
C THR A 21 11.25 0.10 -9.76
N LYS A 22 12.11 -0.31 -8.83
CA LYS A 22 11.98 -1.61 -8.14
C LYS A 22 10.78 -1.57 -7.21
N LEU A 23 9.85 -2.50 -7.41
CA LEU A 23 8.71 -2.75 -6.53
C LEU A 23 8.61 -4.24 -6.26
N TYR A 24 7.88 -4.59 -5.21
CA TYR A 24 7.53 -5.96 -4.89
C TYR A 24 6.02 -6.08 -4.83
N GLU A 25 5.50 -7.15 -5.40
CA GLU A 25 4.07 -7.44 -5.44
C GLU A 25 3.82 -8.79 -4.76
N GLY A 26 2.73 -8.87 -4.02
CA GLY A 26 2.35 -10.10 -3.35
C GLY A 26 0.95 -10.03 -2.73
N VAL A 27 0.53 -11.15 -2.17
CA VAL A 27 -0.74 -11.25 -1.45
C VAL A 27 -0.53 -10.84 0.00
N ALA A 28 -1.40 -9.97 0.51
CA ALA A 28 -1.40 -9.58 1.92
C ALA A 28 -1.70 -10.79 2.81
N ALA A 29 -0.80 -11.10 3.74
CA ALA A 29 -0.98 -12.21 4.67
C ALA A 29 -2.10 -11.94 5.70
N PRO A 30 -2.77 -12.97 6.22
CA PRO A 30 -3.70 -12.83 7.34
C PRO A 30 -2.99 -12.26 8.58
N GLN A 31 -3.66 -11.37 9.31
CA GLN A 31 -3.08 -10.74 10.51
C GLN A 31 -4.13 -10.45 11.58
N ARG A 32 -3.91 -10.95 12.82
CA ARG A 32 -4.74 -10.67 14.02
C ARG A 32 -6.25 -10.77 13.78
N GLY A 33 -6.69 -11.83 13.09
CA GLY A 33 -8.11 -12.07 12.77
C GLY A 33 -8.61 -11.37 11.50
N LEU A 34 -7.78 -10.57 10.83
CA LEU A 34 -8.03 -10.10 9.47
C LEU A 34 -7.54 -11.16 8.48
N VAL A 35 -8.40 -11.50 7.51
CA VAL A 35 -8.18 -12.64 6.59
C VAL A 35 -7.10 -12.39 5.53
N GLY A 36 -6.70 -11.15 5.27
CA GLY A 36 -5.75 -10.82 4.21
C GLY A 36 -6.32 -11.12 2.82
N GLY A 37 -5.47 -11.55 1.88
CA GLY A 37 -5.86 -12.02 0.54
C GLY A 37 -5.87 -10.95 -0.56
N GLY A 38 -5.76 -9.67 -0.21
CA GLY A 38 -5.67 -8.58 -1.17
C GLY A 38 -4.30 -8.52 -1.87
N ASN A 39 -4.27 -7.98 -3.09
CA ASN A 39 -3.01 -7.65 -3.77
C ASN A 39 -2.35 -6.43 -3.10
N GLN A 40 -1.05 -6.52 -2.84
CA GLN A 40 -0.27 -5.48 -2.20
C GLN A 40 1.01 -5.20 -2.97
N ILE A 41 1.29 -3.91 -3.13
CA ILE A 41 2.53 -3.40 -3.70
C ILE A 41 3.38 -2.78 -2.58
N TYR A 42 4.64 -3.20 -2.49
CA TYR A 42 5.64 -2.59 -1.63
C TYR A 42 6.67 -1.83 -2.46
N LEU A 43 6.86 -0.55 -2.12
CA LEU A 43 7.85 0.34 -2.72
C LEU A 43 8.93 0.66 -1.67
N PRO A 44 10.19 0.26 -1.87
CA PRO A 44 11.28 0.56 -0.93
C PRO A 44 11.61 2.05 -0.82
N LYS A 45 11.34 2.80 -1.89
CA LYS A 45 11.53 4.25 -1.96
C LYS A 45 10.33 4.88 -2.64
N ILE A 46 9.87 6.00 -2.10
CA ILE A 46 8.80 6.82 -2.64
C ILE A 46 9.31 8.25 -2.87
N ASP A 47 8.82 8.90 -3.93
CA ASP A 47 9.06 10.31 -4.21
C ASP A 47 7.71 11.05 -4.26
N LYS A 48 7.65 12.22 -3.63
CA LYS A 48 6.45 13.08 -3.62
C LYS A 48 6.08 13.56 -5.03
N ASN A 49 7.05 13.65 -5.93
CA ASN A 49 6.85 14.07 -7.32
C ASN A 49 6.07 13.02 -8.14
N TRP A 50 5.85 11.81 -7.62
CA TRP A 50 5.03 10.79 -8.28
C TRP A 50 3.53 11.00 -8.07
N VAL A 51 3.13 11.86 -7.12
CA VAL A 51 1.72 12.11 -6.82
C VAL A 51 1.05 12.81 -8.00
N ILE A 52 -0.01 12.19 -8.52
CA ILE A 52 -0.89 12.79 -9.52
C ILE A 52 -1.91 13.63 -8.76
N LYS A 53 -2.05 14.91 -9.15
CA LYS A 53 -3.09 15.81 -8.64
C LYS A 53 -4.40 15.62 -9.39
#